data_AF-A0A258QR14-F1
#
_entry.id   AF-A0A258QR14-F1
#
_cell.length_a   1.000
_cell.length_b   1.000
_cell.length_c   1.000
_cell.angle_alpha   90.00
_cell.angle_beta   90.00
_cell.angle_gamma   90.00
#
_symmetry.space_group_name_H-M   'P 1'
#
loop_
_entity.id
_entity.type
_entity.pdbx_description
1 polymer ?
#
loop_
_entity_poly.entity_id
_entity_poly.type
_entity_poly.pdbx_seq_one_letter_code
_entity_poly.pdbx_strand_id
1 'polypeptide(L)' 'MTNMQTQNLLIAALLYLIEYQATQCVTAKKRALMAFEALANSQDCSDEIDALCSRASTLLHT' A
#
# COMPACT_ATOMS: atom_id res chain seq x y z
N MET A 1 -7.43 -14.95 9.15
CA MET A 1 -5.98 -14.95 9.41
C MET A 1 -5.34 -14.29 8.21
N THR A 2 -4.83 -13.06 8.34
CA THR A 2 -4.08 -12.42 7.24
C THR A 2 -2.88 -13.28 6.91
N ASN A 3 -2.78 -13.73 5.66
CA ASN A 3 -1.65 -14.49 5.15
C ASN A 3 -0.34 -13.68 5.35
N MET A 4 0.76 -14.34 5.70
CA MET A 4 2.08 -13.70 5.89
C MET A 4 2.50 -12.86 4.67
N GLN A 5 2.05 -13.25 3.48
CA GLN A 5 2.23 -12.49 2.24
C GLN A 5 1.53 -11.12 2.26
N THR A 6 0.28 -11.05 2.74
CA THR A 6 -0.48 -9.79 2.88
C THR A 6 0.19 -8.85 3.87
N GLN A 7 0.71 -9.38 4.99
CA GLN A 7 1.44 -8.59 5.98
C GLN A 7 2.74 -8.03 5.41
N ASN A 8 3.52 -8.85 4.70
CA ASN A 8 4.76 -8.40 4.04
C ASN A 8 4.48 -7.32 2.98
N LEU A 9 3.40 -7.46 2.22
CA LEU A 9 3.00 -6.49 1.21
C LEU A 9 2.55 -5.16 1.84
N LEU A 10 1.82 -5.20 2.95
CA LEU A 10 1.45 -4.00 3.71
C LEU A 10 2.67 -3.28 4.28
N ILE A 11 3.62 -4.02 4.87
CA ILE A 11 4.87 -3.44 5.36
C ILE A 11 5.65 -2.79 4.20
N ALA A 12 5.73 -3.45 3.05
CA ALA A 12 6.38 -2.88 1.87
C ALA A 12 5.70 -1.58 1.39
N ALA A 13 4.36 -1.57 1.32
CA ALA A 13 3.59 -0.38 0.95
C ALA A 13 3.89 0.81 1.88
N LEU A 14 3.93 0.55 3.19
CA LEU A 14 4.23 1.57 4.21
C LEU A 14 5.68 2.06 4.14
N LEU A 15 6.66 1.17 3.91
CA LEU A 15 8.06 1.55 3.74
C LEU A 15 8.26 2.48 2.55
N TYR A 16 7.68 2.15 1.40
CA TYR A 16 7.76 3.01 0.21
C TYR A 16 7.02 4.34 0.39
N LEU A 17 5.92 4.35 1.16
CA LEU A 17 5.22 5.59 1.50
C LEU A 17 6.10 6.50 2.36
N ILE A 18 6.75 5.96 3.40
CA ILE A 18 7.68 6.71 4.26
C ILE A 18 8.86 7.23 3.43
N GLU A 19 9.44 6.40 2.56
CA GLU A 19 10.52 6.81 1.66
C GLU A 19 10.08 7.97 0.75
N TYR A 20 8.90 7.88 0.14
CA TYR A 20 8.35 8.98 -0.66
C TYR A 20 8.17 10.25 0.16
N GLN A 21 7.58 10.17 1.36
CA GLN A 21 7.38 11.34 2.22
C GLN A 21 8.71 12.00 2.64
N ALA A 22 9.75 11.20 2.88
CA ALA A 22 11.05 11.69 3.30
C ALA A 22 11.88 12.27 2.13
N THR A 23 11.75 11.72 0.93
CA THR A 23 12.68 11.99 -0.19
C THR A 23 12.02 12.64 -1.41
N GLN A 24 10.69 12.67 -1.48
CA GLN A 24 9.92 13.01 -2.68
C GLN A 24 10.25 12.14 -3.91
N CYS A 25 10.81 10.94 -3.68
CA CYS A 25 11.16 10.00 -4.75
C CYS A 25 9.90 9.45 -5.45
N VAL A 26 9.72 9.82 -6.72
CA VAL A 26 8.57 9.37 -7.54
C VAL A 26 8.54 7.84 -7.71
N THR A 27 9.70 7.18 -7.71
CA THR A 27 9.76 5.72 -7.77
C THR A 27 9.18 5.09 -6.52
N ALA A 28 9.49 5.62 -5.33
CA ALA A 28 8.92 5.17 -4.07
C ALA A 28 7.39 5.37 -4.06
N LYS A 29 6.91 6.53 -4.53
CA LYS A 29 5.47 6.81 -4.72
C LYS A 29 4.78 5.72 -5.55
N LYS A 30 5.35 5.38 -6.72
CA LYS A 30 4.82 4.34 -7.61
C LYS A 30 4.81 2.96 -6.96
N ARG A 31 5.87 2.62 -6.21
CA ARG A 31 5.97 1.33 -5.52
C ARG A 31 4.98 1.20 -4.38
N ALA A 32 4.77 2.27 -3.60
CA ALA A 32 3.74 2.32 -2.56
C ALA A 32 2.35 2.13 -3.17
N LEU A 33 2.06 2.85 -4.27
CA LEU A 33 0.78 2.76 -4.96
C LEU A 33 0.49 1.34 -5.46
N MET A 34 1.43 0.72 -6.20
CA MET A 34 1.26 -0.67 -6.69
C MET A 34 1.00 -1.65 -5.55
N ALA A 35 1.67 -1.48 -4.41
CA ALA A 35 1.49 -2.35 -3.25
C ALA A 35 0.12 -2.18 -2.59
N PHE A 36 -0.37 -0.94 -2.45
CA PHE A 36 -1.72 -0.68 -1.95
C PHE A 36 -2.82 -1.18 -2.89
N GLU A 37 -2.66 -1.00 -4.21
CA GLU A 37 -3.57 -1.56 -5.20
C GLU A 37 -3.61 -3.10 -5.15
N ALA A 38 -2.45 -3.74 -5.00
CA ALA A 38 -2.38 -5.19 -4.85
C ALA A 38 -3.04 -5.70 -3.55
N LEU A 39 -2.93 -4.93 -2.45
CA LEU A 39 -3.61 -5.24 -1.18
C LEU A 39 -5.13 -5.10 -1.29
N ALA A 40 -5.61 -4.06 -1.96
CA ALA A 40 -7.04 -3.84 -2.18
C ALA A 40 -7.68 -4.95 -3.02
N ASN A 41 -6.95 -5.48 -4.00
CA ASN A 41 -7.42 -6.57 -4.85
C ASN A 41 -7.21 -7.97 -4.24
N SER A 42 -6.65 -8.09 -3.03
CA SER A 42 -6.39 -9.38 -2.39
C SER A 42 -7.65 -9.90 -1.69
N GLN A 43 -8.09 -11.12 -2.04
CA GLN A 43 -9.24 -11.80 -1.42
C GLN A 43 -9.05 -12.14 0.07
N ASP A 44 -7.82 -12.05 0.60
CA ASP A 44 -7.47 -12.35 1.98
C ASP A 44 -7.38 -11.10 2.89
N CYS A 45 -7.67 -9.91 2.36
CA CYS A 45 -7.72 -8.68 3.16
C CYS A 45 -9.07 -8.53 3.87
N SER A 46 -9.07 -8.01 5.10
CA SER A 46 -10.33 -7.56 5.71
C SER A 46 -10.84 -6.31 4.99
N ASP A 47 -12.16 -6.10 5.02
CA ASP A 47 -12.81 -4.90 4.45
C ASP A 47 -12.20 -3.59 4.97
N GLU A 48 -11.72 -3.59 6.22
CA GLU A 48 -11.03 -2.44 6.81
C GLU A 48 -9.68 -2.15 6.16
N ILE A 49 -8.87 -3.19 5.91
CA ILE A 49 -7.57 -3.03 5.23
C ILE A 49 -7.78 -2.61 3.78
N ASP A 50 -8.77 -3.18 3.09
CA ASP A 50 -9.11 -2.79 1.73
C ASP A 50 -9.51 -1.30 1.63
N ALA A 51 -10.41 -0.85 2.52
CA ALA A 51 -10.81 0.56 2.57
C ALA A 51 -9.63 1.50 2.84
N LEU A 52 -8.71 1.12 3.73
CA LEU A 52 -7.50 1.88 4.02
C LEU A 52 -6.54 1.91 2.82
N CYS A 53 -6.34 0.79 2.13
CA CYS A 53 -5.48 0.69 0.95
C CYS A 53 -6.04 1.49 -0.23
N SER A 54 -7.35 1.42 -0.46
CA SER A 54 -8.05 2.21 -1.49
C SER A 54 -7.93 3.72 -1.22
N ARG A 55 -8.10 4.14 0.04
CA ARG A 55 -7.91 5.54 0.44
C ARG A 55 -6.46 6.00 0.27
N ALA A 56 -5.49 5.18 0.67
CA ALA A 56 -4.06 5.47 0.51
C ALA A 56 -3.69 5.64 -0.97
N SER A 57 -4.19 4.75 -1.83
CA SER A 57 -3.97 4.81 -3.28
C SER A 57 -4.52 6.11 -3.88
N THR A 58 -5.74 6.51 -3.49
CA THR A 58 -6.35 7.77 -3.94
C THR A 58 -5.51 8.99 -3.56
N LEU A 59 -5.02 9.05 -2.32
CA LEU A 59 -4.12 10.13 -1.86
C LEU A 59 -2.81 10.16 -2.64
N LEU A 60 -2.28 8.99 -2.98
CA LEU A 60 -1.07 8.87 -3.79
C LEU A 60 -1.30 9.19 -5.28
N HIS A 61 -2.53 9.21 -5.78
CA HIS A 61 -2.79 9.69 -7.15
C HIS A 61 -2.84 11.21 -7.27
N THR A 62 -2.96 11.92 -6.15
CA THR A 62 -2.91 13.39 -6.09
C THR A 62 -1.46 13.88 -6.22
#